data_AF-A0A4Q3ZGN2-F1
#
_entry.id   AF-A0A4Q3ZGN2-F1
#
_cell.length_a   1.000
_cell.length_b   1.000
_cell.length_c   1.000
_cell.angle_alpha   90.00
_cell.angle_beta   90.00
_cell.angle_gamma   90.00
#
_symmetry.space_group_name_H-M   'P 1'
#
loop_
_entity.id
_entity.type
_entity.pdbx_description
1 polymer ?
#
loop_
_entity_poly.entity_id
_entity_poly.type
_entity_poly.pdbx_seq_one_letter_code
_entity_poly.pdbx_strand_id
1 'polypeptide(L)'
;MAERRLGLIMHGVTGRMGYNQHLVRSILAIREQGGVLLKNGDRLVVDPIIVGRDREKIQALAEKHHIQRWSTNLDEALSNPDDTVFFDAGTTQMRAELLSRAIDAGKHVYCEKPVSDDLASAIALAQKAKSAGIKHGVVQDKLFLPGLLKLKMLRDSGFFGQILSVRGEFGYWVFEGDWQPAQRPSWNYRKADGGGIILDMLCHWRYVLDN
;
A
#
# COMPACT_ATOMS: atom_id res chain seq x y z
N MET A 1 25.51 17.38 0.71
CA MET A 1 24.26 16.59 0.67
C MET A 1 24.14 16.05 -0.75
N ALA A 2 24.19 14.72 -0.93
CA ALA A 2 24.03 14.12 -2.25
C ALA A 2 22.57 13.74 -2.48
N GLU A 3 22.11 13.89 -3.73
CA GLU A 3 20.83 13.34 -4.18
C GLU A 3 21.06 11.94 -4.73
N ARG A 4 20.26 10.98 -4.27
CA ARG A 4 20.26 9.60 -4.76
C ARG A 4 18.91 9.29 -5.37
N ARG A 5 18.90 8.83 -6.62
CA ARG A 5 17.68 8.41 -7.30
C ARG A 5 17.16 7.10 -6.70
N LEU A 6 15.86 7.02 -6.48
CA LEU A 6 15.14 5.78 -6.18
C LEU A 6 14.10 5.54 -7.29
N GLY A 7 14.40 4.60 -8.19
CA GLY A 7 13.43 4.15 -9.19
C GLY A 7 12.34 3.30 -8.55
N LEU A 8 11.08 3.76 -8.67
CA LEU A 8 9.91 3.16 -8.04
C LEU A 8 8.86 2.80 -9.09
N ILE A 9 8.52 1.52 -9.21
CA ILE A 9 7.42 1.04 -10.06
C ILE A 9 6.14 1.06 -9.24
N MET A 10 5.13 1.81 -9.65
CA MET A 10 3.84 1.89 -8.96
C MET A 10 2.71 1.30 -9.79
N HIS A 11 2.15 0.19 -9.34
CA HIS A 11 0.96 -0.45 -9.90
C HIS A 11 -0.29 -0.15 -9.05
N GLY A 12 -1.47 -0.10 -9.70
CA GLY A 12 -2.75 0.13 -9.01
C GLY A 12 -3.05 1.59 -8.64
N VAL A 13 -2.26 2.55 -9.14
CA VAL A 13 -2.41 3.98 -8.81
C VAL A 13 -3.59 4.68 -9.49
N THR A 14 -4.31 4.01 -10.38
CA THR A 14 -5.57 4.52 -10.97
C THR A 14 -6.78 4.27 -10.06
N GLY A 15 -6.66 3.35 -9.08
CA GLY A 15 -7.70 3.09 -8.09
C GLY A 15 -7.79 4.19 -7.04
N ARG A 16 -8.95 4.31 -6.36
CA ARG A 16 -9.22 5.40 -5.39
C ARG A 16 -8.13 5.54 -4.30
N MET A 17 -7.71 4.43 -3.69
CA MET A 17 -6.67 4.43 -2.65
C MET A 17 -5.27 4.65 -3.24
N GLY A 18 -4.92 3.89 -4.28
CA GLY A 18 -3.65 4.03 -5.01
C GLY A 18 -3.39 5.47 -5.48
N TYR A 19 -4.41 6.11 -6.04
CA TYR A 19 -4.33 7.50 -6.49
C TYR A 19 -4.22 8.48 -5.31
N ASN A 20 -5.20 8.48 -4.41
CA ASN A 20 -5.34 9.56 -3.44
C ASN A 20 -4.31 9.47 -2.30
N GLN A 21 -4.04 8.26 -1.78
CA GLN A 21 -3.18 8.09 -0.61
C GLN A 21 -1.73 7.86 -1.01
N HIS A 22 -1.49 6.94 -1.94
CA HIS A 22 -0.13 6.51 -2.27
C HIS A 22 0.53 7.41 -3.29
N LEU A 23 -0.13 7.72 -4.41
CA LEU A 23 0.45 8.61 -5.41
C LEU A 23 0.45 10.06 -4.93
N VAL A 24 -0.73 10.66 -4.72
CA VAL A 24 -0.86 12.10 -4.46
C VAL A 24 -0.33 12.48 -3.08
N ARG A 25 -0.86 11.89 -2.01
CA ARG A 25 -0.52 12.30 -0.64
C ARG A 25 0.79 11.76 -0.11
N SER A 26 1.39 10.76 -0.78
CA SER A 26 2.67 10.18 -0.36
C SER A 26 3.78 10.46 -1.36
N ILE A 27 3.79 9.82 -2.53
CA ILE A 27 4.94 9.89 -3.44
C ILE A 27 5.12 11.29 -4.04
N LEU A 28 4.06 11.93 -4.52
CA LEU A 28 4.15 13.29 -5.06
C LEU A 28 4.49 14.31 -3.96
N ALA A 29 3.90 14.18 -2.77
CA ALA A 29 4.26 15.01 -1.61
C ALA A 29 5.75 14.84 -1.21
N ILE A 30 6.27 13.61 -1.21
CA ILE A 30 7.70 13.34 -0.96
C ILE A 30 8.57 14.00 -2.04
N ARG A 31 8.17 13.95 -3.30
CA ARG A 31 8.90 14.61 -4.41
C ARG A 31 8.91 16.13 -4.25
N GLU A 32 7.77 16.73 -3.89
CA GLU A 32 7.65 18.17 -3.61
C GLU A 32 8.56 18.61 -2.45
N GLN A 33 8.75 17.76 -1.43
CA GLN A 33 9.68 17.98 -0.32
C GLN A 33 11.17 17.78 -0.69
N GLY A 34 11.49 17.49 -1.96
CA GLY A 34 12.84 17.22 -2.43
C GLY A 34 13.34 15.81 -2.07
N GLY A 35 12.46 14.85 -1.83
CA GLY A 35 12.80 13.48 -1.48
C GLY A 35 12.91 13.21 0.02
N VAL A 36 13.22 11.97 0.38
CA VAL A 36 13.32 11.52 1.77
C VAL A 36 14.70 11.90 2.34
N LEU A 37 14.72 12.67 3.43
CA LEU A 37 15.95 13.01 4.15
C LEU A 37 16.47 11.81 4.93
N LEU A 38 17.71 11.42 4.68
CA LEU A 38 18.40 10.34 5.38
C LEU A 38 19.18 10.87 6.58
N LYS A 39 19.49 10.00 7.55
CA LYS A 39 20.23 10.35 8.78
C LYS A 39 21.62 10.96 8.50
N ASN A 40 22.25 10.61 7.39
CA ASN A 40 23.55 11.15 6.97
C ASN A 40 23.44 12.48 6.22
N GLY A 41 22.23 13.05 6.07
CA GLY A 41 21.97 14.30 5.35
C GLY A 41 21.79 14.14 3.84
N ASP A 42 21.92 12.95 3.27
CA ASP A 42 21.59 12.70 1.87
C ASP A 42 20.06 12.72 1.63
N ARG A 43 19.66 12.95 0.38
CA ARG A 43 18.25 12.90 -0.02
C ARG A 43 18.00 11.78 -1.01
N LEU A 44 16.98 10.98 -0.73
CA LEU A 44 16.49 9.95 -1.63
C LEU A 44 15.36 10.52 -2.49
N VAL A 45 15.67 10.85 -3.75
CA VAL A 45 14.73 11.45 -4.70
C VAL A 45 13.97 10.33 -5.42
N VAL A 46 12.66 10.30 -5.23
CA VAL A 46 11.80 9.25 -5.80
C VAL A 46 11.47 9.59 -7.25
N ASP A 47 11.82 8.68 -8.16
CA ASP A 47 11.47 8.73 -9.58
C ASP A 47 10.46 7.60 -9.89
N PRO A 48 9.15 7.88 -9.88
CA PRO A 48 8.15 6.87 -10.13
C PRO A 48 7.92 6.60 -11.62
N ILE A 49 7.79 5.32 -11.98
CA ILE A 49 7.09 4.88 -13.18
C ILE A 49 5.72 4.35 -12.77
N ILE A 50 4.65 4.95 -13.31
CA ILE A 50 3.28 4.49 -13.04
C ILE A 50 2.84 3.46 -14.09
N VAL A 51 2.29 2.34 -13.62
CA VAL A 51 1.91 1.22 -14.48
C VAL A 51 0.43 0.90 -14.31
N GLY A 52 -0.29 0.78 -15.42
CA GLY A 52 -1.70 0.44 -15.43
C GLY A 52 -2.14 -0.18 -16.76
N ARG A 53 -3.26 -0.91 -16.75
CA ARG A 53 -3.77 -1.63 -17.92
C ARG A 53 -4.38 -0.74 -19.01
N ASP A 54 -4.80 0.47 -18.65
CA ASP A 54 -5.56 1.38 -19.49
C ASP A 54 -4.64 2.54 -19.90
N ARG A 55 -4.23 2.54 -21.18
CA ARG A 55 -3.25 3.49 -21.71
C ARG A 55 -3.70 4.93 -21.53
N GLU A 56 -4.95 5.24 -21.88
CA GLU A 56 -5.48 6.60 -21.81
C GLU A 56 -5.50 7.09 -20.37
N LYS A 57 -5.96 6.26 -19.42
CA LYS A 57 -6.01 6.64 -18.01
C LYS A 57 -4.63 6.83 -17.40
N ILE A 58 -3.68 5.94 -17.70
CA ILE A 58 -2.34 6.04 -17.12
C ILE A 58 -1.56 7.22 -17.69
N GLN A 59 -1.71 7.49 -18.99
CA GLN A 59 -1.10 8.64 -19.65
C GLN A 59 -1.70 9.95 -19.11
N ALA A 60 -3.03 10.08 -19.06
CA ALA A 60 -3.69 11.27 -18.52
C ALA A 60 -3.31 11.52 -17.04
N LEU A 61 -3.13 10.45 -16.26
CA LEU A 61 -2.65 10.54 -14.89
C LEU A 61 -1.19 11.02 -14.81
N ALA A 62 -0.34 10.55 -15.70
CA ALA A 62 1.06 10.97 -15.80
C ALA A 62 1.16 12.46 -16.16
N GLU A 63 0.42 12.90 -17.18
CA GLU A 63 0.35 14.29 -17.64
C GLU A 63 -0.16 15.22 -16.54
N LYS A 64 -1.24 14.84 -15.86
CA LYS A 64 -1.85 15.61 -14.76
C LYS A 64 -0.87 15.93 -13.64
N HIS A 65 0.07 15.03 -13.35
CA HIS A 65 1.00 15.13 -12.22
C HIS A 65 2.46 15.29 -12.65
N HIS A 66 2.71 15.60 -13.93
CA HIS A 66 4.04 15.78 -14.50
C HIS A 66 5.00 14.61 -14.20
N ILE A 67 4.48 13.37 -14.26
CA ILE A 67 5.26 12.14 -14.11
C ILE A 67 5.79 11.76 -15.49
N GLN A 68 7.12 11.74 -15.64
CA GLN A 68 7.77 11.53 -16.94
C GLN A 68 7.66 10.08 -17.45
N ARG A 69 7.51 9.11 -16.54
CA ARG A 69 7.56 7.69 -16.85
C ARG A 69 6.22 7.02 -16.56
N TRP A 70 5.65 6.39 -17.57
CA TRP A 70 4.46 5.54 -17.44
C TRP A 70 4.53 4.40 -18.44
N SER A 71 3.85 3.29 -18.15
CA SER A 71 3.77 2.15 -19.06
C SER A 71 2.49 1.37 -18.87
N THR A 72 2.11 0.61 -19.90
CA THR A 72 1.08 -0.44 -19.82
C THR A 72 1.69 -1.84 -19.73
N ASN A 73 3.01 -1.96 -19.74
CA ASN A 73 3.76 -3.20 -19.71
C ASN A 73 4.49 -3.35 -18.37
N LEU A 74 3.90 -4.16 -17.47
CA LEU A 74 4.48 -4.38 -16.15
C LEU A 74 5.76 -5.22 -16.22
N ASP A 75 5.84 -6.21 -17.10
CA ASP A 75 7.01 -7.08 -17.21
C ASP A 75 8.25 -6.31 -17.64
N GLU A 76 8.09 -5.39 -18.60
CA GLU A 76 9.16 -4.48 -19.02
C GLU A 76 9.61 -3.58 -17.86
N ALA A 77 8.66 -3.00 -17.11
CA ALA A 77 8.98 -2.17 -15.95
C ALA A 77 9.73 -2.98 -14.87
N LEU A 78 9.30 -4.21 -14.58
CA LEU A 78 9.98 -5.09 -13.63
C LEU A 78 11.36 -5.54 -14.13
N SER A 79 11.56 -5.67 -15.44
CA SER A 79 12.86 -6.06 -16.00
C SER A 79 13.94 -4.97 -15.90
N ASN A 80 13.55 -3.70 -15.71
CA ASN A 80 14.49 -2.58 -15.63
C ASN A 80 15.32 -2.62 -14.33
N PRO A 81 16.66 -2.82 -14.37
CA PRO A 81 17.48 -2.89 -13.16
C PRO A 81 17.58 -1.54 -12.41
N ASP A 82 17.33 -0.41 -13.07
CA ASP A 82 17.42 0.93 -12.47
C ASP A 82 16.23 1.26 -11.57
N ASP A 83 15.14 0.49 -11.66
CA ASP A 83 13.99 0.60 -10.78
C ASP A 83 14.02 -0.53 -9.75
N THR A 84 14.28 -0.19 -8.50
CA THR A 84 14.65 -1.15 -7.45
C THR A 84 13.51 -1.46 -6.49
N VAL A 85 12.43 -0.69 -6.53
CA VAL A 85 11.25 -0.86 -5.66
C VAL A 85 10.00 -1.04 -6.50
N PHE A 86 9.16 -2.01 -6.11
CA PHE A 86 7.83 -2.24 -6.66
C PHE A 86 6.76 -1.98 -5.59
N PHE A 87 5.76 -1.20 -5.96
CA PHE A 87 4.58 -0.92 -5.15
C PHE A 87 3.30 -1.41 -5.84
N ASP A 88 2.47 -2.17 -5.11
CA ASP A 88 1.15 -2.58 -5.58
C ASP A 88 0.00 -2.02 -4.73
N ALA A 89 -0.96 -1.37 -5.38
CA ALA A 89 -2.29 -1.04 -4.85
C ALA A 89 -3.43 -1.57 -5.74
N GLY A 90 -3.17 -2.62 -6.53
CA GLY A 90 -4.15 -3.27 -7.40
C GLY A 90 -5.19 -4.09 -6.65
N THR A 91 -5.91 -4.96 -7.35
CA THR A 91 -6.86 -5.89 -6.72
C THR A 91 -6.12 -6.94 -5.89
N THR A 92 -6.67 -7.26 -4.71
CA THR A 92 -6.08 -8.24 -3.78
C THR A 92 -5.79 -9.60 -4.43
N GLN A 93 -6.70 -10.08 -5.28
CA GLN A 93 -6.59 -11.38 -5.95
C GLN A 93 -5.34 -11.50 -6.83
N MET A 94 -4.90 -10.40 -7.45
CA MET A 94 -3.70 -10.40 -8.31
C MET A 94 -2.43 -10.11 -7.53
N ARG A 95 -2.55 -9.48 -6.35
CA ARG A 95 -1.43 -8.90 -5.60
C ARG A 95 -0.33 -9.92 -5.30
N ALA A 96 -0.69 -11.11 -4.82
CA ALA A 96 0.30 -12.13 -4.46
C ALA A 96 1.17 -12.54 -5.67
N GLU A 97 0.56 -12.69 -6.84
CA GLU A 97 1.27 -13.02 -8.09
C GLU A 97 2.18 -11.86 -8.54
N LEU A 98 1.67 -10.62 -8.51
CA LEU A 98 2.44 -9.44 -8.89
C LEU A 98 3.66 -9.23 -7.99
N LEU A 99 3.48 -9.40 -6.68
CA LEU A 99 4.57 -9.34 -5.71
C LEU A 99 5.58 -10.48 -5.92
N SER A 100 5.10 -11.69 -6.22
CA SER A 100 5.95 -12.84 -6.53
C SER A 100 6.87 -12.56 -7.72
N ARG A 101 6.32 -11.98 -8.81
CA ARG A 101 7.07 -11.55 -10.01
C ARG A 101 8.08 -10.45 -9.68
N ALA A 102 7.71 -9.47 -8.87
CA ALA A 102 8.61 -8.41 -8.45
C ALA A 102 9.77 -8.94 -7.57
N ILE A 103 9.50 -9.91 -6.70
CA ILE A 103 10.54 -10.58 -5.90
C ILE A 103 11.49 -11.36 -6.81
N ASP A 104 10.98 -12.08 -7.81
CA ASP A 104 11.81 -12.81 -8.79
C ASP A 104 12.71 -11.86 -9.59
N ALA A 105 12.22 -10.65 -9.88
CA ALA A 105 13.00 -9.59 -10.52
C ALA A 105 13.95 -8.83 -9.56
N GLY A 106 14.10 -9.30 -8.31
CA GLY A 106 15.00 -8.71 -7.31
C GLY A 106 14.53 -7.38 -6.73
N LYS A 107 13.26 -7.01 -6.90
CA LYS A 107 12.73 -5.74 -6.40
C LYS A 107 12.47 -5.80 -4.90
N HIS A 108 12.74 -4.70 -4.20
CA HIS A 108 12.11 -4.46 -2.90
C HIS A 108 10.61 -4.25 -3.11
N VAL A 109 9.78 -4.77 -2.20
CA VAL A 109 8.32 -4.75 -2.39
C VAL A 109 7.60 -4.00 -1.28
N TYR A 110 6.62 -3.19 -1.67
CA TYR A 110 5.67 -2.57 -0.75
C TYR A 110 4.26 -2.74 -1.30
N CYS A 111 3.24 -2.95 -0.48
CA CYS A 111 1.89 -3.13 -1.02
C CYS A 111 0.77 -2.70 -0.08
N GLU A 112 -0.40 -2.49 -0.67
CA GLU A 112 -1.66 -2.42 0.05
C GLU A 112 -2.03 -3.74 0.71
N LYS A 113 -2.96 -3.63 1.66
CA LYS A 113 -3.55 -4.77 2.37
C LYS A 113 -4.79 -5.31 1.64
N PRO A 114 -5.19 -6.57 1.90
CA PRO A 114 -4.35 -7.64 2.43
C PRO A 114 -3.38 -8.15 1.34
N VAL A 115 -2.29 -8.80 1.74
CA VAL A 115 -1.24 -9.25 0.78
C VAL A 115 -1.75 -10.34 -0.17
N SER A 116 -2.66 -11.17 0.32
CA SER A 116 -3.36 -12.24 -0.40
C SER A 116 -4.75 -12.42 0.23
N ASP A 117 -5.64 -13.10 -0.47
CA ASP A 117 -6.95 -13.54 -0.01
C ASP A 117 -6.91 -14.83 0.83
N ASP A 118 -5.78 -15.52 0.89
CA ASP A 118 -5.58 -16.68 1.76
C ASP A 118 -4.25 -16.67 2.53
N LEU A 119 -4.21 -17.40 3.65
CA LEU A 119 -3.06 -17.43 4.56
C LEU A 119 -1.87 -18.20 3.98
N ALA A 120 -2.10 -19.29 3.26
CA ALA A 120 -1.02 -20.14 2.74
C ALA A 120 -0.21 -19.38 1.70
N SER A 121 -0.89 -18.70 0.77
CA SER A 121 -0.29 -17.81 -0.22
C SER A 121 0.46 -16.64 0.42
N ALA A 122 -0.12 -16.00 1.45
CA ALA A 122 0.56 -14.91 2.18
C ALA A 122 1.86 -15.39 2.86
N ILE A 123 1.83 -16.56 3.51
CA ILE A 123 3.00 -17.15 4.18
C ILE A 123 4.07 -17.52 3.14
N ALA A 124 3.69 -18.19 2.05
CA ALA A 124 4.61 -18.59 0.99
C ALA A 124 5.31 -17.36 0.37
N LEU A 125 4.55 -16.29 0.13
CA LEU A 125 5.10 -15.04 -0.40
C LEU A 125 6.08 -14.37 0.58
N ALA A 126 5.75 -14.35 1.88
CA ALA A 126 6.64 -13.81 2.90
C ALA A 126 7.95 -14.62 3.01
N GLN A 127 7.88 -15.95 2.93
CA GLN A 127 9.05 -16.83 2.90
C GLN A 127 9.90 -16.61 1.64
N LYS A 128 9.25 -16.42 0.49
CA LYS A 128 9.92 -16.11 -0.77
C LYS A 128 10.67 -14.77 -0.69
N ALA A 129 10.02 -13.72 -0.21
CA ALA A 129 10.64 -12.40 -0.02
C ALA A 129 11.85 -12.47 0.93
N LYS A 130 11.72 -13.22 2.04
CA LYS A 130 12.82 -13.44 2.99
C LYS A 130 13.99 -14.20 2.35
N SER A 131 13.71 -15.24 1.58
CA SER A 131 14.73 -16.06 0.92
C SER A 131 15.47 -15.28 -0.17
N ALA A 132 14.79 -14.37 -0.86
CA ALA A 132 15.39 -13.47 -1.84
C ALA A 132 16.28 -12.37 -1.22
N GLY A 133 16.23 -12.16 0.10
CA GLY A 133 17.02 -11.14 0.79
C GLY A 133 16.57 -9.68 0.54
N ILE A 134 15.43 -9.48 -0.12
CA ILE A 134 14.89 -8.17 -0.43
C ILE A 134 14.21 -7.54 0.79
N LYS A 135 14.05 -6.21 0.79
CA LYS A 135 13.22 -5.51 1.79
C LYS A 135 11.77 -5.57 1.35
N HIS A 136 10.88 -5.88 2.28
CA HIS A 136 9.45 -6.04 2.02
C HIS A 136 8.61 -5.36 3.10
N GLY A 137 7.46 -4.79 2.73
CA GLY A 137 6.53 -4.17 3.67
C GLY A 137 5.08 -4.13 3.17
N VAL A 138 4.16 -3.93 4.11
CA VAL A 138 2.72 -3.86 3.85
C VAL A 138 2.17 -2.66 4.61
N VAL A 139 1.22 -1.94 4.00
CA VAL A 139 0.57 -0.79 4.63
C VAL A 139 -0.16 -1.21 5.92
N GLN A 140 0.11 -0.47 7.01
CA GLN A 140 -0.57 -0.61 8.31
C GLN A 140 -1.15 0.74 8.76
N ASP A 141 -2.02 1.31 7.94
CA ASP A 141 -2.53 2.68 8.06
C ASP A 141 -3.13 3.01 9.43
N LYS A 142 -3.87 2.08 10.05
CA LYS A 142 -4.53 2.33 11.34
C LYS A 142 -3.53 2.72 12.44
N LEU A 143 -2.31 2.17 12.47
CA LEU A 143 -1.32 2.51 13.51
C LEU A 143 -0.89 3.98 13.49
N PHE A 144 -1.05 4.64 12.35
CA PHE A 144 -0.68 6.04 12.15
C PHE A 144 -1.85 7.00 12.40
N LEU A 145 -3.02 6.50 12.80
CA LEU A 145 -4.11 7.36 13.23
C LEU A 145 -3.69 8.11 14.51
N PRO A 146 -3.84 9.45 14.57
CA PRO A 146 -3.43 10.22 15.75
C PRO A 146 -4.05 9.72 17.06
N GLY A 147 -5.26 9.16 17.03
CA GLY A 147 -5.89 8.54 18.20
C GLY A 147 -5.13 7.29 18.69
N LEU A 148 -4.72 6.40 17.79
CA LEU A 148 -3.94 5.20 18.15
C LEU A 148 -2.50 5.55 18.56
N LEU A 149 -1.89 6.57 17.95
CA LEU A 149 -0.60 7.10 18.39
C LEU A 149 -0.64 7.65 19.82
N LYS A 150 -1.73 8.33 20.20
CA LYS A 150 -1.94 8.78 21.59
C LYS A 150 -2.15 7.61 22.55
N LEU A 151 -2.87 6.57 22.14
CA LEU A 151 -3.00 5.35 22.95
C LEU A 151 -1.65 4.65 23.17
N LYS A 152 -0.82 4.57 22.12
CA LYS A 152 0.57 4.10 22.24
C LYS A 152 1.37 4.97 23.21
N MET A 153 1.28 6.29 23.12
CA MET A 153 1.95 7.21 24.06
C MET A 153 1.52 6.95 25.52
N LEU A 154 0.22 6.79 25.77
CA LEU A 154 -0.30 6.48 27.12
C LEU A 154 0.25 5.15 27.64
N ARG A 155 0.23 4.10 26.82
CA ARG A 155 0.84 2.81 27.18
C ARG A 155 2.32 2.97 27.51
N ASP A 156 3.09 3.59 26.61
CA ASP A 156 4.54 3.69 26.72
C ASP A 156 4.95 4.56 27.94
N SER A 157 4.09 5.48 28.38
CA SER A 157 4.27 6.26 29.62
C SER A 157 3.92 5.53 30.91
N GLY A 158 3.37 4.31 30.83
CA GLY A 158 2.91 3.55 32.00
C GLY A 158 1.55 3.98 32.56
N PHE A 159 0.80 4.84 31.86
CA PHE A 159 -0.48 5.39 32.33
C PHE A 159 -1.48 4.33 32.80
N PHE A 160 -1.54 3.20 32.09
CA PHE A 160 -2.49 2.12 32.39
C PHE A 160 -2.01 1.16 33.48
N GLY A 161 -0.73 1.22 33.88
CA GLY A 161 -0.09 0.11 34.60
C GLY A 161 -0.23 -1.18 33.81
N GLN A 162 -1.09 -2.09 34.28
CA GLN A 162 -1.46 -3.30 33.55
C GLN A 162 -2.73 -3.07 32.72
N ILE A 163 -2.64 -3.25 31.40
CA ILE A 163 -3.81 -3.26 30.52
C ILE A 163 -4.64 -4.51 30.82
N LEU A 164 -5.94 -4.33 31.09
CA LEU A 164 -6.86 -5.43 31.43
C LEU A 164 -7.80 -5.82 30.30
N SER A 165 -8.34 -4.84 29.57
CA SER A 165 -9.27 -5.09 28.47
C SER A 165 -9.22 -3.97 27.43
N VAL A 166 -9.62 -4.31 26.20
CA VAL A 166 -9.77 -3.38 25.07
C VAL A 166 -11.14 -3.60 24.46
N ARG A 167 -11.87 -2.51 24.21
CA ARG A 167 -13.15 -2.53 23.47
C ARG A 167 -13.01 -1.65 22.23
N GLY A 168 -13.31 -2.21 21.06
CA GLY A 168 -13.31 -1.50 19.79
C GLY A 168 -14.68 -1.57 19.13
N GLU A 169 -15.21 -0.42 18.75
CA GLU A 169 -16.44 -0.29 17.97
C GLU A 169 -16.06 0.28 16.59
N PHE A 170 -16.46 -0.39 15.52
CA PHE A 170 -16.10 0.01 14.16
C PHE A 170 -17.26 -0.18 13.20
N GLY A 171 -17.55 0.88 12.45
CA GLY A 171 -18.51 0.86 11.36
C GLY A 171 -19.32 2.14 11.31
N TYR A 172 -20.10 2.24 10.25
CA TYR A 172 -21.15 3.23 10.03
C TYR A 172 -22.16 2.63 9.05
N TRP A 173 -23.35 3.21 8.93
CA TRP A 173 -24.36 2.72 7.99
C TRP A 173 -23.92 2.99 6.55
N VAL A 174 -23.71 1.94 5.76
CA VAL A 174 -23.50 2.07 4.32
C VAL A 174 -24.84 1.91 3.63
N PHE A 175 -25.26 2.93 2.89
CA PHE A 175 -26.55 2.93 2.22
C PHE A 175 -26.67 1.80 1.21
N GLU A 176 -27.87 1.26 1.11
CA GLU A 176 -28.23 0.12 0.27
C GLU A 176 -28.20 0.47 -1.22
N GLY A 177 -28.40 1.74 -1.58
CA GLY A 177 -28.32 2.24 -2.95
C GLY A 177 -29.65 2.68 -3.56
N ASP A 178 -30.79 2.34 -2.95
CA ASP A 178 -32.12 2.61 -3.52
C ASP A 178 -32.44 4.11 -3.57
N TRP A 179 -32.25 4.79 -2.44
CA TRP A 179 -32.58 6.22 -2.28
C TRP A 179 -31.34 7.10 -2.18
N GLN A 180 -30.23 6.52 -1.73
CA GLN A 180 -28.97 7.21 -1.50
C GLN A 180 -27.82 6.36 -2.03
N PRO A 181 -26.84 6.97 -2.72
CA PRO A 181 -25.72 6.22 -3.28
C PRO A 181 -24.87 5.60 -2.17
N ALA A 182 -24.52 4.33 -2.35
CA ALA A 182 -23.65 3.61 -1.43
C ALA A 182 -22.25 4.26 -1.34
N GLN A 183 -21.75 4.46 -0.13
CA GLN A 183 -20.44 5.08 0.12
C GLN A 183 -19.25 4.16 -0.23
N ARG A 184 -19.51 2.84 -0.38
CA ARG A 184 -18.50 1.81 -0.66
C ARG A 184 -18.83 1.04 -1.93
N PRO A 185 -17.82 0.61 -2.71
CA PRO A 185 -18.04 -0.21 -3.89
C PRO A 185 -18.78 -1.51 -3.57
N SER A 186 -19.69 -1.91 -4.46
CA SER A 186 -20.60 -3.04 -4.24
C SER A 186 -19.93 -4.41 -4.14
N TRP A 187 -18.69 -4.57 -4.65
CA TRP A 187 -17.92 -5.81 -4.51
C TRP A 187 -17.65 -6.17 -3.04
N ASN A 188 -17.60 -5.18 -2.14
CA ASN A 188 -17.43 -5.41 -0.69
C ASN A 188 -18.57 -6.24 -0.08
N TYR A 189 -19.72 -6.30 -0.75
CA TYR A 189 -20.94 -6.99 -0.31
C TYR A 189 -21.22 -8.27 -1.10
N ARG A 190 -20.31 -8.69 -1.99
CA ARG A 190 -20.42 -9.93 -2.77
C ARG A 190 -19.27 -10.86 -2.43
N LYS A 191 -19.58 -12.00 -1.79
CA LYS A 191 -18.59 -13.02 -1.42
C LYS A 191 -17.79 -13.54 -2.62
N ALA A 192 -18.45 -13.70 -3.78
CA ALA A 192 -17.82 -14.15 -5.02
C ALA A 192 -16.73 -13.20 -5.53
N ASP A 193 -16.79 -11.92 -5.14
CA ASP A 193 -15.82 -10.90 -5.55
C ASP A 193 -14.78 -10.60 -4.45
N GLY A 194 -14.69 -11.47 -3.43
CA GLY A 194 -13.80 -11.27 -2.28
C GLY A 194 -14.32 -10.26 -1.25
N GLY A 195 -15.61 -9.93 -1.30
CA GLY A 195 -16.25 -9.05 -0.32
C GLY A 195 -16.45 -9.71 1.05
N GLY A 196 -16.32 -8.92 2.11
CA GLY A 196 -16.62 -9.34 3.49
C GLY A 196 -15.89 -8.48 4.52
N ILE A 197 -16.63 -7.95 5.50
CA ILE A 197 -16.06 -7.07 6.54
C ILE A 197 -15.03 -7.79 7.43
N ILE A 198 -15.18 -9.11 7.62
CA ILE A 198 -14.24 -9.92 8.39
C ILE A 198 -12.86 -9.91 7.71
N LEU A 199 -12.79 -10.22 6.40
CA LEU A 199 -11.55 -10.22 5.64
C LEU A 199 -10.93 -8.81 5.56
N ASP A 200 -11.77 -7.80 5.35
CA ASP A 200 -11.32 -6.40 5.25
C ASP A 200 -10.75 -5.87 6.58
N MET A 201 -11.44 -6.12 7.70
CA MET A 201 -11.12 -5.48 8.98
C MET A 201 -10.25 -6.32 9.91
N LEU A 202 -10.35 -7.65 9.93
CA LEU A 202 -9.47 -8.45 10.81
C LEU A 202 -7.99 -8.30 10.43
N CYS A 203 -7.68 -8.07 9.15
CA CYS A 203 -6.30 -7.79 8.75
C CYS A 203 -5.77 -6.47 9.37
N HIS A 204 -6.66 -5.50 9.64
CA HIS A 204 -6.32 -4.29 10.39
C HIS A 204 -6.20 -4.56 11.88
N TRP A 205 -7.18 -5.26 12.47
CA TRP A 205 -7.19 -5.52 13.90
C TRP A 205 -6.00 -6.35 14.37
N ARG A 206 -5.51 -7.25 13.52
CA ARG A 206 -4.31 -8.04 13.85
C ARG A 206 -3.15 -7.15 14.29
N TYR A 207 -2.76 -6.17 13.47
CA TYR A 207 -1.61 -5.34 13.83
C TYR A 207 -1.95 -4.25 14.85
N VAL A 208 -3.23 -3.84 14.98
CA VAL A 208 -3.64 -2.88 16.02
C VAL A 208 -3.56 -3.51 17.42
N LEU A 209 -3.91 -4.79 17.54
CA LEU A 209 -3.83 -5.52 18.81
C LEU A 209 -2.39 -5.95 19.16
N ASP A 210 -1.57 -6.20 18.14
CA ASP A 210 -0.17 -6.59 18.33
C ASP A 210 0.77 -5.41 18.73
N ASN A 211 0.38 -4.13 18.52
CA ASN A 211 1.25 -2.94 18.65
C ASN A 211 0.79 -1.90 19.66
#